data_AF-A0A2V7VS64-F1
#
_entry.id   AF-A0A2V7VS64-F1
#
_cell.length_a   1.000
_cell.length_b   1.000
_cell.length_c   1.000
_cell.angle_alpha   90.00
_cell.angle_beta   90.00
_cell.angle_gamma   90.00
#
_symmetry.space_group_name_H-M   'P 1'
#
loop_
_entity.id
_entity.type
_entity.pdbx_description
1 polymer ?
#
loop_
_entity_poly.entity_id
_entity_poly.type
_entity_poly.pdbx_seq_one_letter_code
_entity_poly.pdbx_strand_id
1 'polypeptide(L)'
;MAVILAASTLSVCGKKSPASSTPATPPPTTAPPATQPTPAATSCSRLGYVSPSNDCSESGPSFLPQLEKAMDQLIAQQPEIFNFNESSGSGQYRVTSSGRYYVGLIKNLEAQGLCGGFDGEELQIKSSNSFSDQYHVLTSAFMMRRGQGSYRTTCAPAVFPTPPPPFPPNNGCSLPGSLEITCDHELREQYHADIDRALDKVARDDPGNFDFNNVQPGTDWYAIKDADRFFDQMVKAMISFGYCSRFDGEELVVKKSNDFSEHYDIFAGEGYIRRGPGSYRSSCFPAAF
;
A
#
# COMPACT_ATOMS: atom_id res chain seq x y z
N MET A 1 -1.85 9.97 -88.57
CA MET A 1 -3.07 9.83 -89.40
C MET A 1 -4.26 10.18 -88.51
N ALA A 2 -5.07 11.20 -88.88
CA ALA A 2 -6.43 11.59 -88.43
C ALA A 2 -6.72 11.62 -86.89
N VAL A 3 -6.91 12.77 -86.19
CA VAL A 3 -8.02 13.78 -86.17
C VAL A 3 -9.41 13.10 -86.09
N ILE A 4 -10.30 13.27 -85.08
CA ILE A 4 -11.21 14.40 -84.73
C ILE A 4 -11.94 13.97 -83.42
N LEU A 5 -11.90 14.71 -82.30
CA LEU A 5 -12.85 15.75 -81.82
C LEU A 5 -14.29 15.28 -81.50
N ALA A 6 -14.74 15.45 -80.24
CA ALA A 6 -16.04 16.07 -79.92
C ALA A 6 -16.19 16.30 -78.40
N ALA A 7 -16.44 17.56 -78.05
CA ALA A 7 -16.63 18.09 -76.72
C ALA A 7 -18.11 18.08 -76.29
N SER A 8 -18.37 18.19 -74.98
CA SER A 8 -19.61 18.77 -74.46
C SER A 8 -19.36 19.41 -73.10
N THR A 9 -19.54 20.72 -73.08
CA THR A 9 -19.38 21.68 -71.99
C THR A 9 -20.58 21.71 -71.05
N LEU A 10 -20.33 21.98 -69.76
CA LEU A 10 -21.26 22.74 -68.91
C LEU A 10 -20.48 23.75 -68.07
N SER A 11 -20.75 25.03 -68.34
CA SER A 11 -20.28 26.22 -67.63
C SER A 11 -21.08 26.44 -66.33
N VAL A 12 -20.42 26.82 -65.24
CA VAL A 12 -20.91 27.86 -64.31
C VAL A 12 -19.72 28.66 -63.75
N CYS A 13 -19.83 29.99 -63.88
CA CYS A 13 -18.92 31.02 -63.40
C CYS A 13 -18.86 31.12 -61.86
N GLY A 14 -17.72 31.56 -61.33
CA GLY A 14 -17.64 32.13 -59.98
C GLY A 14 -16.24 32.59 -59.59
N LYS A 15 -15.91 33.86 -59.85
CA LYS A 15 -14.72 34.55 -59.33
C LYS A 15 -14.62 34.40 -57.80
N LYS A 16 -13.46 33.98 -57.27
CA LYS A 16 -13.01 34.31 -55.91
C LYS A 16 -11.50 34.62 -55.89
N SER A 17 -11.22 35.75 -55.25
CA SER A 17 -9.94 36.42 -54.99
C SER A 17 -8.92 35.55 -54.23
N PRO A 18 -7.64 36.00 -54.11
CA PRO A 18 -6.56 35.19 -53.54
C PRO A 18 -6.83 34.87 -52.07
N ALA A 19 -6.62 33.61 -51.69
CA ALA A 19 -6.74 33.19 -50.30
C ALA A 19 -5.62 33.81 -49.45
N SER A 20 -6.04 34.65 -48.51
CA SER A 20 -5.26 35.16 -47.39
C SER A 20 -4.79 33.98 -46.52
N SER A 21 -3.50 33.94 -46.18
CA SER A 21 -2.93 32.98 -45.24
C SER A 21 -3.51 33.21 -43.83
N THR A 22 -4.31 32.27 -43.34
CA THR A 22 -4.82 32.26 -41.97
C THR A 22 -3.69 31.89 -40.99
N PRO A 23 -3.52 32.62 -39.87
CA PRO A 23 -2.61 32.19 -38.80
C PRO A 23 -3.04 30.85 -38.20
N ALA A 24 -2.06 29.98 -37.89
CA ALA A 24 -2.31 28.68 -37.28
C ALA A 24 -2.93 28.83 -35.87
N THR A 25 -4.00 28.08 -35.61
CA THR A 25 -4.65 27.97 -34.30
C THR A 25 -3.72 27.26 -33.31
N PRO A 26 -3.52 27.80 -32.08
CA PRO A 26 -2.73 27.12 -31.05
C PRO A 26 -3.42 25.81 -30.61
N PRO A 27 -2.65 24.79 -30.21
CA PRO A 27 -3.21 23.52 -29.74
C PRO A 27 -4.10 23.75 -28.49
N PRO A 28 -5.15 22.93 -28.30
CA PRO A 28 -6.03 23.06 -27.14
C PRO A 28 -5.22 22.88 -25.86
N THR A 29 -5.28 23.89 -24.98
CA THR A 29 -4.74 23.81 -23.62
C THR A 29 -5.46 22.69 -22.88
N THR A 30 -4.72 21.68 -22.45
CA THR A 30 -5.21 20.64 -21.54
C THR A 30 -5.76 21.31 -20.28
N ALA A 31 -7.02 21.01 -19.96
CA ALA A 31 -7.61 21.46 -18.70
C ALA A 31 -6.73 20.96 -17.53
N PRO A 32 -6.54 21.77 -16.47
CA PRO A 32 -5.89 21.31 -15.26
C PRO A 32 -6.55 20.00 -14.77
N PRO A 33 -5.77 19.03 -14.26
CA PRO A 33 -6.34 17.83 -13.65
C PRO A 33 -7.41 18.25 -12.64
N ALA A 34 -8.59 17.64 -12.71
CA ALA A 34 -9.62 17.86 -11.72
C ALA A 34 -9.00 17.61 -10.34
N THR A 35 -9.02 18.63 -9.48
CA THR A 35 -8.61 18.48 -8.08
C THR A 35 -9.45 17.36 -7.48
N GLN A 36 -8.79 16.28 -7.07
CA GLN A 36 -9.43 15.20 -6.35
C GLN A 36 -10.14 15.81 -5.12
N PRO A 37 -11.39 15.38 -4.82
CA PRO A 37 -12.07 15.81 -3.60
C PRO A 37 -11.15 15.52 -2.41
N THR A 38 -10.94 16.52 -1.55
CA THR A 38 -10.25 16.30 -0.28
C THR A 38 -11.03 15.21 0.48
N PRO A 39 -10.39 14.11 0.91
CA PRO A 39 -11.06 13.10 1.71
C PRO A 39 -11.71 13.76 2.93
N ALA A 40 -12.94 13.38 3.25
CA ALA A 40 -13.59 13.85 4.47
C ALA A 40 -12.71 13.51 5.68
N ALA A 41 -12.62 14.42 6.65
CA ALA A 41 -11.88 14.19 7.88
C ALA A 41 -12.40 12.92 8.57
N THR A 42 -11.52 11.94 8.76
CA THR A 42 -11.83 10.72 9.51
C THR A 42 -12.11 11.04 10.98
N SER A 43 -12.82 10.15 11.69
CA SER A 43 -13.08 10.30 13.12
C SER A 43 -11.79 10.52 13.92
N CYS A 44 -10.70 9.84 13.55
CA CYS A 44 -9.40 10.05 14.19
C CYS A 44 -8.79 11.41 13.88
N SER A 45 -8.81 11.87 12.64
CA SER A 45 -8.30 13.21 12.29
C SER A 45 -9.08 14.35 12.98
N ARG A 46 -10.37 14.14 13.28
CA ARG A 46 -11.21 15.09 14.04
C ARG A 46 -10.92 15.10 15.54
N LEU A 47 -10.70 13.92 16.13
CA LEU A 47 -10.50 13.78 17.57
C LEU A 47 -9.04 14.05 17.98
N GLY A 48 -8.08 13.89 17.07
CA GLY A 48 -6.65 14.05 17.34
C GLY A 48 -6.03 12.85 18.05
N TYR A 49 -4.70 12.79 18.09
CA TYR A 49 -3.95 11.76 18.79
C TYR A 49 -3.49 12.28 20.16
N VAL A 50 -3.53 11.44 21.20
CA VAL A 50 -3.16 11.80 22.57
C VAL A 50 -2.29 10.69 23.14
N SER A 51 -1.14 11.03 23.73
CA SER A 51 -0.17 10.08 24.32
C SER A 51 0.55 10.73 25.52
N PRO A 52 1.04 9.98 26.53
CA PRO A 52 0.49 8.78 27.16
C PRO A 52 -0.29 9.14 28.45
N SER A 53 -1.20 8.25 28.87
CA SER A 53 -1.77 8.24 30.22
C SER A 53 -1.01 7.23 31.08
N ASN A 54 -0.81 7.55 32.35
CA ASN A 54 -0.32 6.59 33.36
C ASN A 54 -1.47 5.96 34.16
N ASP A 55 -2.72 6.31 33.84
CA ASP A 55 -3.91 5.88 34.55
C ASP A 55 -4.80 5.05 33.62
N CYS A 56 -4.51 3.75 33.60
CA CYS A 56 -5.29 2.74 32.92
C CYS A 56 -5.76 1.73 33.95
N SER A 57 -7.06 1.45 33.97
CA SER A 57 -7.66 0.49 34.89
C SER A 57 -8.75 -0.33 34.22
N GLU A 58 -9.02 -1.51 34.76
CA GLU A 58 -10.15 -2.33 34.32
C GLU A 58 -11.45 -1.74 34.87
N SER A 59 -12.15 -0.95 34.06
CA SER A 59 -13.50 -0.43 34.37
C SER A 59 -14.62 -1.14 33.59
N GLY A 60 -14.24 -2.07 32.71
CA GLY A 60 -15.13 -2.73 31.75
C GLY A 60 -15.22 -1.99 30.42
N PRO A 61 -15.60 -2.69 29.33
CA PRO A 61 -15.59 -2.12 27.99
C PRO A 61 -16.81 -1.25 27.69
N SER A 62 -16.57 -0.01 27.27
CA SER A 62 -17.58 0.92 26.75
C SER A 62 -17.89 0.70 25.27
N PHE A 63 -16.93 0.19 24.49
CA PHE A 63 -17.06 0.07 23.02
C PHE A 63 -17.18 -1.38 22.50
N LEU A 64 -17.34 -2.38 23.37
CA LEU A 64 -17.40 -3.79 22.96
C LEU A 64 -18.52 -4.08 21.94
N PRO A 65 -19.77 -3.58 22.09
CA PRO A 65 -20.81 -3.81 21.09
C PRO A 65 -20.46 -3.27 19.69
N GLN A 66 -19.81 -2.12 19.62
CA GLN A 66 -19.39 -1.49 18.36
C GLN A 66 -18.21 -2.23 17.73
N LEU A 67 -17.30 -2.76 18.55
CA LEU A 67 -16.22 -3.62 18.11
C LEU A 67 -16.74 -4.93 17.53
N GLU A 68 -17.65 -5.62 18.23
CA GLU A 68 -18.22 -6.88 17.72
C GLU A 68 -19.00 -6.66 16.42
N LYS A 69 -19.74 -5.55 16.32
CA LYS A 69 -20.39 -5.15 15.07
C LYS A 69 -19.37 -4.90 13.95
N ALA A 70 -18.25 -4.24 14.24
CA ALA A 70 -17.18 -4.01 13.26
C ALA A 70 -16.53 -5.31 12.79
N MET A 71 -16.36 -6.29 13.69
CA MET A 71 -15.87 -7.64 13.37
C MET A 71 -16.84 -8.39 12.46
N ASP A 72 -18.15 -8.36 12.76
CA ASP A 72 -19.17 -9.02 11.94
C ASP A 72 -19.26 -8.40 10.54
N GLN A 73 -19.20 -7.06 10.46
CA GLN A 73 -19.13 -6.35 9.19
C GLN A 73 -17.88 -6.73 8.39
N LEU A 74 -16.73 -6.86 9.05
CA LEU A 74 -15.49 -7.22 8.38
C LEU A 74 -15.54 -8.64 7.82
N ILE A 75 -16.07 -9.61 8.57
CA ILE A 75 -16.30 -10.98 8.08
C ILE A 75 -17.16 -10.98 6.81
N ALA A 76 -18.22 -10.17 6.80
CA ALA A 76 -19.11 -10.08 5.64
C ALA A 76 -18.46 -9.36 4.44
N GLN A 77 -17.64 -8.35 4.69
CA GLN A 77 -17.01 -7.52 3.65
C GLN A 77 -15.76 -8.16 3.03
N GLN A 78 -14.98 -8.89 3.82
CA GLN A 78 -13.69 -9.47 3.43
C GLN A 78 -13.58 -10.92 3.89
N PRO A 79 -14.48 -11.83 3.49
CA PRO A 79 -14.45 -13.22 3.94
C PRO A 79 -13.13 -13.95 3.62
N GLU A 80 -12.39 -13.49 2.62
CA GLU A 80 -11.12 -14.07 2.17
C GLU A 80 -9.96 -13.90 3.16
N ILE A 81 -10.05 -12.99 4.13
CA ILE A 81 -9.03 -12.83 5.20
C ILE A 81 -9.28 -13.75 6.40
N PHE A 82 -10.27 -14.64 6.29
CA PHE A 82 -10.66 -15.58 7.34
C PHE A 82 -10.60 -17.02 6.83
N ASN A 83 -10.02 -17.92 7.62
CA ASN A 83 -10.19 -19.35 7.43
C ASN A 83 -11.33 -19.85 8.33
N PHE A 84 -12.51 -20.04 7.75
CA PHE A 84 -13.70 -20.51 8.47
C PHE A 84 -13.62 -21.97 8.93
N ASN A 85 -12.68 -22.76 8.41
CA ASN A 85 -12.47 -24.15 8.85
C ASN A 85 -11.69 -24.24 10.16
N GLU A 86 -10.98 -23.17 10.54
CA GLU A 86 -10.29 -23.03 11.82
C GLU A 86 -11.08 -22.04 12.69
N SER A 87 -11.90 -22.56 13.61
CA SER A 87 -12.65 -21.75 14.57
C SER A 87 -12.44 -22.22 16.01
N SER A 88 -12.37 -21.26 16.93
CA SER A 88 -12.40 -21.51 18.38
C SER A 88 -13.82 -21.35 18.97
N GLY A 89 -14.85 -21.38 18.12
CA GLY A 89 -16.26 -21.22 18.50
C GLY A 89 -16.74 -19.77 18.56
N SER A 90 -18.06 -19.57 18.57
CA SER A 90 -18.71 -18.25 18.71
C SER A 90 -18.26 -17.18 17.70
N GLY A 91 -18.10 -17.56 16.42
CA GLY A 91 -17.71 -16.62 15.35
C GLY A 91 -16.26 -16.12 15.45
N GLN A 92 -15.40 -16.85 16.16
CA GLN A 92 -13.97 -16.60 16.23
C GLN A 92 -13.26 -17.46 15.19
N TYR A 93 -12.81 -16.83 14.11
CA TYR A 93 -12.15 -17.50 12.99
C TYR A 93 -10.65 -17.23 13.01
N ARG A 94 -9.89 -18.10 12.37
CA ARG A 94 -8.50 -17.83 12.05
C ARG A 94 -8.42 -16.70 11.03
N VAL A 95 -7.68 -15.64 11.36
CA VAL A 95 -7.34 -14.54 10.45
C VAL A 95 -6.09 -14.94 9.66
N THR A 96 -6.14 -14.76 8.35
CA THR A 96 -5.03 -15.09 7.43
C THR A 96 -4.26 -13.86 6.96
N SER A 97 -4.79 -12.67 7.23
CA SER A 97 -4.15 -11.37 6.99
C SER A 97 -4.40 -10.44 8.17
N SER A 98 -3.42 -10.32 9.06
CA SER A 98 -3.51 -9.47 10.26
C SER A 98 -3.64 -7.99 9.89
N GLY A 99 -2.87 -7.53 8.90
CA GLY A 99 -2.93 -6.14 8.43
C GLY A 99 -4.29 -5.73 7.88
N ARG A 100 -4.87 -6.54 6.99
CA ARG A 100 -6.22 -6.29 6.48
C ARG A 100 -7.28 -6.39 7.57
N TYR A 101 -7.05 -7.22 8.59
CA TYR A 101 -7.93 -7.34 9.74
C TYR A 101 -7.98 -6.04 10.55
N TYR A 102 -6.84 -5.50 10.98
CA TYR A 102 -6.79 -4.25 11.74
C TYR A 102 -7.30 -3.04 10.93
N VAL A 103 -6.83 -2.88 9.69
CA VAL A 103 -7.30 -1.79 8.79
C VAL A 103 -8.81 -1.87 8.57
N GLY A 104 -9.34 -3.08 8.34
CA GLY A 104 -10.77 -3.31 8.17
C GLY A 104 -11.59 -2.98 9.42
N LEU A 105 -11.12 -3.38 10.61
CA LEU A 105 -11.78 -3.06 11.88
C LEU A 105 -11.80 -1.55 12.12
N ILE A 106 -10.67 -0.87 11.95
CA ILE A 106 -10.57 0.58 12.14
C ILE A 106 -11.54 1.30 11.19
N LYS A 107 -11.57 0.91 9.91
CA LYS A 107 -12.52 1.46 8.94
C LYS A 107 -13.98 1.27 9.34
N ASN A 108 -14.34 0.09 9.84
CA ASN A 108 -15.71 -0.20 10.29
C ASN A 108 -16.06 0.52 11.61
N LEU A 109 -15.09 0.79 12.48
CA LEU A 109 -15.27 1.64 13.66
C LEU A 109 -15.43 3.12 13.27
N GLU A 110 -14.66 3.59 12.30
CA GLU A 110 -14.79 4.94 11.75
C GLU A 110 -16.16 5.19 11.12
N ALA A 111 -16.69 4.20 10.39
CA ALA A 111 -18.05 4.23 9.85
C ALA A 111 -19.14 4.30 10.95
N GLN A 112 -18.80 3.94 12.19
CA GLN A 112 -19.66 4.07 13.37
C GLN A 112 -19.42 5.38 14.14
N GLY A 113 -18.56 6.28 13.64
CA GLY A 113 -18.22 7.56 14.28
C GLY A 113 -17.19 7.45 15.41
N LEU A 114 -16.53 6.30 15.56
CA LEU A 114 -15.47 6.08 16.54
C LEU A 114 -14.09 6.25 15.90
N CYS A 115 -13.08 6.56 16.71
CA CYS A 115 -11.69 6.49 16.29
C CYS A 115 -11.08 5.19 16.80
N GLY A 116 -10.49 4.42 15.87
CA GLY A 116 -9.71 3.22 16.16
C GLY A 116 -8.23 3.46 15.89
N GLY A 117 -7.37 2.92 16.73
CA GLY A 117 -5.91 2.95 16.57
C GLY A 117 -5.33 1.61 16.98
N PHE A 118 -4.16 1.26 16.46
CA PHE A 118 -3.45 0.05 16.86
C PHE A 118 -1.99 0.42 17.12
N ASP A 119 -1.46 -0.03 18.24
CA ASP A 119 -0.12 0.31 18.73
C ASP A 119 0.91 -0.81 18.53
N GLY A 120 0.53 -1.88 17.82
CA GLY A 120 1.33 -3.09 17.65
C GLY A 120 0.88 -4.25 18.54
N GLU A 121 0.10 -4.00 19.58
CA GLU A 121 -0.39 -5.04 20.50
C GLU A 121 -1.91 -4.98 20.71
N GLU A 122 -2.45 -3.79 20.96
CA GLU A 122 -3.86 -3.57 21.29
C GLU A 122 -4.51 -2.60 20.30
N LEU A 123 -5.80 -2.84 20.03
CA LEU A 123 -6.68 -1.92 19.32
C LEU A 123 -7.30 -0.94 20.32
N GLN A 124 -6.89 0.33 20.24
CA GLN A 124 -7.49 1.45 20.97
C GLN A 124 -8.81 1.86 20.32
N ILE A 125 -9.85 2.13 21.10
CA ILE A 125 -11.11 2.71 20.62
C ILE A 125 -11.50 3.90 21.48
N LYS A 126 -11.86 5.03 20.85
CA LYS A 126 -12.40 6.20 21.53
C LYS A 126 -13.49 6.92 20.73
N SER A 127 -14.37 7.61 21.45
CA SER A 127 -15.33 8.57 20.89
C SER A 127 -14.95 10.03 21.19
N SER A 128 -14.05 10.25 22.15
CA SER A 128 -13.50 11.56 22.54
C SER A 128 -12.11 11.38 23.19
N ASN A 129 -11.43 12.47 23.57
CA ASN A 129 -10.12 12.37 24.23
C ASN A 129 -10.18 12.12 25.74
N SER A 130 -11.37 11.97 26.34
CA SER A 130 -11.48 11.74 27.79
C SER A 130 -11.07 10.34 28.22
N PHE A 131 -11.29 9.33 27.37
CA PHE A 131 -10.84 7.96 27.61
C PHE A 131 -10.75 7.15 26.32
N SER A 132 -10.02 6.03 26.37
CA SER A 132 -10.03 4.98 25.35
C SER A 132 -10.12 3.62 26.01
N ASP A 133 -10.84 2.70 25.37
CA ASP A 133 -10.75 1.27 25.71
C ASP A 133 -9.70 0.60 24.84
N GLN A 134 -8.96 -0.32 25.42
CA GLN A 134 -7.97 -1.15 24.75
C GLN A 134 -8.49 -2.57 24.57
N TYR A 135 -8.29 -3.12 23.38
CA TYR A 135 -8.73 -4.47 23.04
C TYR A 135 -7.63 -5.28 22.37
N HIS A 136 -7.38 -6.47 22.87
CA HIS A 136 -6.60 -7.47 22.15
C HIS A 136 -7.56 -8.27 21.28
N VAL A 137 -7.60 -7.96 19.98
CA VAL A 137 -8.61 -8.49 19.04
C VAL A 137 -8.16 -9.72 18.27
N LEU A 138 -6.88 -10.07 18.34
CA LEU A 138 -6.27 -11.17 17.60
C LEU A 138 -5.27 -11.88 18.48
N THR A 139 -5.39 -13.20 18.69
CA THR A 139 -4.39 -13.94 19.48
C THR A 139 -3.08 -14.12 18.69
N SER A 140 -2.00 -14.52 19.37
CA SER A 140 -0.74 -14.91 18.72
C SER A 140 -0.85 -16.11 17.77
N ALA A 141 -1.92 -16.90 17.90
CA ALA A 141 -2.26 -17.97 16.96
C ALA A 141 -3.13 -17.45 15.79
N PHE A 142 -3.25 -16.14 15.63
CA PHE A 142 -4.08 -15.46 14.64
C PHE A 142 -5.56 -15.81 14.73
N MET A 143 -6.06 -16.17 15.91
CA MET A 143 -7.49 -16.38 16.12
C MET A 143 -8.15 -15.07 16.52
N MET A 144 -9.27 -14.73 15.88
CA MET A 144 -10.11 -13.62 16.33
C MET A 144 -10.46 -13.79 17.81
N ARG A 145 -10.38 -12.69 18.57
CA ARG A 145 -10.78 -12.64 19.98
C ARG A 145 -12.02 -11.76 20.13
N ARG A 146 -13.08 -12.33 20.71
CA ARG A 146 -14.40 -11.69 20.90
C ARG A 146 -14.81 -11.59 22.37
N GLY A 147 -15.91 -10.87 22.63
CA GLY A 147 -16.53 -10.74 23.94
C GLY A 147 -15.63 -10.09 24.99
N GLN A 148 -15.99 -10.27 26.27
CA GLN A 148 -15.27 -9.69 27.41
C GLN A 148 -13.78 -10.06 27.43
N GLY A 149 -13.40 -11.21 26.86
CA GLY A 149 -12.02 -11.66 26.82
C GLY A 149 -11.10 -10.84 25.92
N SER A 150 -11.63 -10.03 25.01
CA SER A 150 -10.86 -9.11 24.17
C SER A 150 -10.52 -7.80 24.89
N TYR A 151 -11.32 -7.38 25.86
CA TYR A 151 -11.07 -6.16 26.63
C TYR A 151 -9.81 -6.31 27.49
N ARG A 152 -9.04 -5.23 27.59
CA ARG A 152 -7.80 -5.18 28.36
C ARG A 152 -7.86 -4.13 29.44
N THR A 153 -8.11 -2.90 29.05
CA THR A 153 -8.09 -1.78 30.00
C THR A 153 -8.84 -0.59 29.42
N THR A 154 -9.15 0.36 30.28
CA THR A 154 -9.63 1.69 29.91
C THR A 154 -8.63 2.71 30.44
N CYS A 155 -8.13 3.57 29.56
CA CYS A 155 -7.18 4.63 29.91
C CYS A 155 -7.87 5.98 29.89
N ALA A 156 -7.60 6.83 30.89
CA ALA A 156 -8.07 8.20 30.97
C ALA A 156 -6.88 9.14 31.29
N PRO A 157 -6.56 10.16 30.46
CA PRO A 157 -7.15 10.45 29.16
C PRO A 157 -6.92 9.33 28.13
N ALA A 158 -7.59 9.43 26.98
CA ALA A 158 -7.42 8.47 25.90
C ALA A 158 -5.95 8.32 25.49
N VAL A 159 -5.50 7.08 25.24
CA VAL A 159 -4.15 6.75 24.78
C VAL A 159 -4.23 6.25 23.35
N PHE A 160 -3.55 6.94 22.45
CA PHE A 160 -3.48 6.64 21.03
C PHE A 160 -2.05 6.84 20.51
N PRO A 161 -1.57 5.96 19.63
CA PRO A 161 -0.25 6.12 19.01
C PRO A 161 -0.19 7.47 18.27
N THR A 162 0.90 8.21 18.47
CA THR A 162 1.14 9.44 17.70
C THR A 162 1.47 9.08 16.26
N PRO A 163 0.89 9.75 15.26
CA PRO A 163 1.28 9.54 13.88
C PRO A 163 2.77 9.92 13.74
N PRO A 164 3.58 9.08 13.11
CA PRO A 164 4.98 9.38 12.85
C PRO A 164 5.10 10.55 11.88
N PRO A 165 6.30 11.16 11.81
CA PRO A 165 6.57 12.22 10.87
C PRO A 165 6.30 11.78 9.42
N PRO A 166 5.90 12.71 8.55
CA PRO A 166 5.70 12.41 7.14
C PRO A 166 7.00 11.88 6.51
N PHE A 167 6.84 10.92 5.60
CA PHE A 167 7.96 10.34 4.88
C PHE A 167 8.65 11.39 3.98
N PRO A 168 9.96 11.23 3.73
CA PRO A 168 10.69 12.10 2.81
C PRO A 168 10.09 12.04 1.39
N PRO A 169 10.28 13.10 0.58
CA PRO A 169 9.66 13.19 -0.75
C PRO A 169 10.03 12.00 -1.64
N ASN A 170 9.03 11.57 -2.41
CA ASN A 170 9.07 10.33 -3.18
C ASN A 170 10.07 10.40 -4.34
N ASN A 171 10.95 9.40 -4.46
CA ASN A 171 11.94 9.22 -5.53
C ASN A 171 11.26 8.91 -6.89
N GLY A 172 10.46 9.84 -7.43
CA GLY A 172 9.73 9.66 -8.69
C GLY A 172 8.42 8.87 -8.57
N CYS A 173 7.99 8.54 -7.36
CA CYS A 173 6.70 7.88 -7.13
C CYS A 173 5.55 8.90 -7.02
N SER A 174 4.43 8.58 -7.67
CA SER A 174 3.24 9.43 -7.73
C SER A 174 2.24 9.22 -6.59
N LEU A 175 2.44 8.19 -5.76
CA LEU A 175 1.59 7.92 -4.60
C LEU A 175 2.00 8.78 -3.40
N PRO A 176 1.05 9.18 -2.54
CA PRO A 176 1.40 9.83 -1.28
C PRO A 176 2.15 8.86 -0.38
N GLY A 177 2.99 9.40 0.52
CA GLY A 177 3.53 8.62 1.61
C GLY A 177 2.41 8.11 2.51
N SER A 178 2.57 6.91 3.04
CA SER A 178 1.63 6.29 3.97
C SER A 178 2.37 5.56 5.06
N LEU A 179 1.81 5.53 6.27
CA LEU A 179 2.35 4.74 7.36
C LEU A 179 1.48 3.49 7.54
N GLU A 180 2.16 2.37 7.60
CA GLU A 180 1.61 1.11 8.03
C GLU A 180 1.13 1.13 9.49
N ILE A 181 0.08 0.36 9.75
CA ILE A 181 -0.37 0.05 11.10
C ILE A 181 0.31 -1.23 11.60
N THR A 182 0.56 -2.16 10.69
CA THR A 182 1.27 -3.41 10.98
C THR A 182 1.94 -3.95 9.71
N CYS A 183 3.02 -4.68 9.92
CA CYS A 183 3.69 -5.49 8.92
C CYS A 183 3.72 -6.93 9.41
N ASP A 184 3.31 -7.86 8.55
CA ASP A 184 3.32 -9.29 8.90
C ASP A 184 3.57 -10.13 7.65
N HIS A 185 3.91 -11.40 7.85
CA HIS A 185 4.08 -12.33 6.76
C HIS A 185 2.71 -12.83 6.29
N GLU A 186 2.28 -12.37 5.12
CA GLU A 186 1.02 -12.80 4.50
C GLU A 186 1.16 -14.17 3.84
N LEU A 187 0.04 -14.88 3.67
CA LEU A 187 0.05 -16.19 2.98
C LEU A 187 0.32 -16.06 1.47
N ARG A 188 0.15 -14.87 0.89
CA ARG A 188 0.33 -14.62 -0.54
C ARG A 188 1.01 -13.28 -0.76
N GLU A 189 2.22 -13.35 -1.30
CA GLU A 189 2.90 -12.23 -1.92
C GLU A 189 2.29 -11.92 -3.31
N GLN A 190 2.36 -10.66 -3.74
CA GLN A 190 1.77 -10.17 -4.98
C GLN A 190 2.81 -9.72 -6.00
N TYR A 191 3.97 -9.22 -5.56
CA TYR A 191 4.94 -8.55 -6.41
C TYR A 191 6.19 -9.37 -6.71
N HIS A 192 6.29 -10.60 -6.20
CA HIS A 192 7.48 -11.44 -6.32
C HIS A 192 7.99 -11.63 -7.75
N ALA A 193 7.09 -11.93 -8.70
CA ALA A 193 7.48 -12.08 -10.10
C ALA A 193 8.06 -10.78 -10.71
N ASP A 194 7.59 -9.61 -10.25
CA ASP A 194 8.12 -8.32 -10.69
C ASP A 194 9.46 -7.99 -10.01
N ILE A 195 9.70 -8.46 -8.78
CA ILE A 195 11.00 -8.40 -8.09
C ILE A 195 12.04 -9.23 -8.86
N ASP A 196 11.73 -10.49 -9.18
CA ASP A 196 12.64 -11.35 -9.95
C ASP A 196 12.91 -10.76 -11.34
N ARG A 197 11.90 -10.17 -12.00
CA ARG A 197 12.07 -9.43 -13.25
C ARG A 197 12.98 -8.21 -13.09
N ALA A 198 12.92 -7.51 -11.96
CA ALA A 198 13.77 -6.35 -11.68
C ALA A 198 15.22 -6.79 -11.48
N LEU A 199 15.46 -7.87 -10.74
CA LEU A 199 16.79 -8.48 -10.61
C LEU A 199 17.39 -8.82 -11.98
N ASP A 200 16.62 -9.49 -12.86
CA ASP A 200 17.07 -9.81 -14.22
C ASP A 200 17.37 -8.56 -15.06
N LYS A 201 16.60 -7.49 -14.86
CA LYS A 201 16.83 -6.21 -15.52
C LYS A 201 18.12 -5.56 -15.03
N VAL A 202 18.33 -5.48 -13.71
CA VAL A 202 19.53 -4.87 -13.14
C VAL A 202 20.78 -5.64 -13.55
N ALA A 203 20.76 -6.97 -13.55
CA ALA A 203 21.90 -7.78 -13.99
C ALA A 203 22.24 -7.61 -15.47
N ARG A 204 21.24 -7.42 -16.32
CA ARG A 204 21.43 -7.16 -17.75
C ARG A 204 21.90 -5.73 -18.03
N ASP A 205 21.36 -4.75 -17.32
CA ASP A 205 21.62 -3.33 -17.58
C ASP A 205 22.89 -2.83 -16.86
N ASP A 206 23.27 -3.48 -15.76
CA ASP A 206 24.47 -3.19 -14.97
C ASP A 206 25.32 -4.44 -14.67
N PRO A 207 25.76 -5.20 -15.70
CA PRO A 207 26.50 -6.44 -15.50
C PRO A 207 27.86 -6.23 -14.81
N GLY A 208 28.39 -5.00 -14.86
CA GLY A 208 29.64 -4.65 -14.20
C GLY A 208 29.58 -4.78 -12.68
N ASN A 209 28.39 -4.63 -12.08
CA ASN A 209 28.19 -4.71 -10.63
C ASN A 209 28.12 -6.15 -10.08
N PHE A 210 28.16 -7.16 -10.95
CA PHE A 210 28.00 -8.56 -10.55
C PHE A 210 29.23 -9.39 -10.91
N ASP A 211 29.52 -10.39 -10.08
CA ASP A 211 30.44 -11.48 -10.44
C ASP A 211 29.64 -12.75 -10.71
N PHE A 212 29.32 -12.99 -11.98
CA PHE A 212 28.53 -14.14 -12.42
C PHE A 212 29.25 -15.49 -12.26
N ASN A 213 30.56 -15.49 -11.99
CA ASN A 213 31.31 -16.73 -11.74
C ASN A 213 31.37 -17.09 -10.25
N ASN A 214 30.98 -16.16 -9.37
CA ASN A 214 30.88 -16.38 -7.93
C ASN A 214 29.40 -16.44 -7.54
N VAL A 215 28.91 -17.65 -7.34
CA VAL A 215 27.51 -17.90 -6.94
C VAL A 215 27.45 -18.49 -5.54
N GLN A 216 26.39 -18.15 -4.80
CA GLN A 216 26.17 -18.75 -3.49
C GLN A 216 25.94 -20.26 -3.64
N PRO A 217 26.65 -21.13 -2.87
CA PRO A 217 26.54 -22.57 -3.01
C PRO A 217 25.10 -23.08 -2.93
N GLY A 218 24.70 -23.89 -3.92
CA GLY A 218 23.34 -24.47 -3.99
C GLY A 218 22.29 -23.56 -4.63
N THR A 219 22.68 -22.41 -5.18
CA THR A 219 21.80 -21.46 -5.84
C THR A 219 22.36 -21.01 -7.20
N ASP A 220 21.60 -20.18 -7.92
CA ASP A 220 22.05 -19.41 -9.07
C ASP A 220 22.31 -17.92 -8.73
N TRP A 221 22.46 -17.61 -7.44
CA TRP A 221 22.57 -16.24 -6.95
C TRP A 221 24.00 -15.73 -7.06
N TYR A 222 24.24 -14.82 -8.00
CA TYR A 222 25.55 -14.23 -8.26
C TYR A 222 25.92 -13.16 -7.23
N ALA A 223 27.22 -13.01 -7.00
CA ALA A 223 27.77 -12.04 -6.06
C ALA A 223 27.61 -10.60 -6.56
N ILE A 224 27.35 -9.71 -5.61
CA ILE A 224 27.22 -8.25 -5.78
C ILE A 224 28.57 -7.62 -5.40
N LYS A 225 29.08 -6.72 -6.24
CA LYS A 225 30.35 -6.01 -5.98
C LYS A 225 30.15 -4.72 -5.19
N ASP A 226 29.07 -4.01 -5.46
CA ASP A 226 28.68 -2.76 -4.79
C ASP A 226 27.19 -2.84 -4.42
N ALA A 227 26.92 -2.98 -3.12
CA ALA A 227 25.58 -3.16 -2.58
C ALA A 227 24.73 -1.89 -2.69
N ASP A 228 25.31 -0.71 -2.40
CA ASP A 228 24.60 0.56 -2.51
C ASP A 228 24.14 0.79 -3.94
N ARG A 229 25.05 0.58 -4.91
CA ARG A 229 24.73 0.64 -6.34
C ARG A 229 23.65 -0.38 -6.73
N PHE A 230 23.69 -1.59 -6.18
CA PHE A 230 22.69 -2.61 -6.44
C PHE A 230 21.30 -2.18 -5.99
N PHE A 231 21.14 -1.72 -4.74
CA PHE A 231 19.86 -1.26 -4.21
C PHE A 231 19.32 -0.04 -4.99
N ASP A 232 20.19 0.91 -5.33
CA ASP A 232 19.85 2.05 -6.17
C ASP A 232 19.27 1.64 -7.53
N GLN A 233 19.87 0.65 -8.18
CA GLN A 233 19.41 0.14 -9.47
C GLN A 233 18.11 -0.67 -9.32
N MET A 234 17.95 -1.41 -8.23
CA MET A 234 16.71 -2.15 -7.95
C MET A 234 15.53 -1.21 -7.74
N VAL A 235 15.69 -0.14 -6.97
CA VAL A 235 14.68 0.92 -6.81
C VAL A 235 14.32 1.53 -8.17
N LYS A 236 15.32 1.91 -8.99
CA LYS A 236 15.10 2.45 -10.33
C LYS A 236 14.39 1.47 -11.26
N ALA A 237 14.73 0.18 -11.19
CA ALA A 237 14.10 -0.87 -11.98
C ALA A 237 12.62 -1.04 -11.61
N MET A 238 12.29 -1.08 -10.32
CA MET A 238 10.90 -1.15 -9.86
C MET A 238 10.10 0.09 -10.25
N ILE A 239 10.67 1.29 -10.12
CA ILE A 239 10.04 2.53 -10.60
C ILE A 239 9.77 2.46 -12.10
N SER A 240 10.69 1.93 -12.89
CA SER A 240 10.49 1.75 -14.34
C SER A 240 9.35 0.78 -14.70
N PHE A 241 8.96 -0.09 -13.76
CA PHE A 241 7.80 -0.99 -13.88
C PHE A 241 6.49 -0.38 -13.34
N GLY A 242 6.52 0.90 -12.95
CA GLY A 242 5.35 1.63 -12.45
C GLY A 242 5.10 1.43 -10.95
N TYR A 243 6.08 0.91 -10.20
CA TYR A 243 6.00 0.84 -8.74
C TYR A 243 6.49 2.14 -8.10
N CYS A 244 6.01 2.38 -6.89
CA CYS A 244 6.75 3.14 -5.91
C CYS A 244 7.70 2.20 -5.19
N SER A 245 8.98 2.58 -5.07
CA SER A 245 9.96 1.74 -4.41
C SER A 245 11.02 2.56 -3.68
N ARG A 246 11.53 1.99 -2.58
CA ARG A 246 12.69 2.49 -1.85
C ARG A 246 13.46 1.30 -1.25
N PHE A 247 14.72 1.54 -0.92
CA PHE A 247 15.46 0.69 0.01
C PHE A 247 15.47 1.39 1.36
N ASP A 248 15.03 0.71 2.42
CA ASP A 248 14.92 1.32 3.76
C ASP A 248 16.14 1.09 4.66
N GLY A 249 17.19 0.46 4.11
CA GLY A 249 18.41 0.09 4.81
C GLY A 249 18.53 -1.41 5.06
N GLU A 250 17.41 -2.14 4.98
CA GLU A 250 17.38 -3.60 5.15
C GLU A 250 16.64 -4.28 4.00
N GLU A 251 15.49 -3.72 3.57
CA GLU A 251 14.58 -4.34 2.62
C GLU A 251 14.30 -3.41 1.43
N LEU A 252 14.09 -4.03 0.26
CA LEU A 252 13.47 -3.35 -0.87
C LEU A 252 11.96 -3.30 -0.62
N VAL A 253 11.44 -2.09 -0.44
CA VAL A 253 10.01 -1.86 -0.23
C VAL A 253 9.37 -1.44 -1.54
N VAL A 254 8.21 -2.03 -1.86
CA VAL A 254 7.48 -1.77 -3.10
C VAL A 254 5.98 -1.62 -2.87
N LYS A 255 5.35 -0.67 -3.58
CA LYS A 255 3.89 -0.49 -3.57
C LYS A 255 3.35 0.00 -4.92
N LYS A 256 2.14 -0.42 -5.27
CA LYS A 256 1.37 0.08 -6.44
C LYS A 256 0.10 0.86 -6.06
N SER A 257 -0.35 0.71 -4.82
CA SER A 257 -1.37 1.55 -4.20
C SER A 257 -0.93 1.90 -2.77
N ASN A 258 -1.74 2.68 -2.05
CA ASN A 258 -1.51 2.92 -0.62
C ASN A 258 -2.24 1.93 0.28
N ASP A 259 -2.85 0.89 -0.27
CA ASP A 259 -3.55 -0.12 0.52
C ASP A 259 -2.56 -1.04 1.24
N PHE A 260 -1.44 -1.37 0.59
CA PHE A 260 -0.36 -2.17 1.16
C PHE A 260 0.97 -1.98 0.41
N SER A 261 2.06 -2.29 1.08
CA SER A 261 3.40 -2.47 0.50
C SER A 261 3.86 -3.89 0.75
N GLU A 262 4.80 -4.37 -0.07
CA GLU A 262 5.53 -5.61 0.18
C GLU A 262 7.01 -5.31 0.33
N HIS A 263 7.62 -6.07 1.23
CA HIS A 263 9.00 -5.90 1.65
C HIS A 263 9.78 -7.15 1.28
N TYR A 264 10.91 -6.93 0.61
CA TYR A 264 11.75 -7.99 0.09
C TYR A 264 13.19 -7.83 0.55
N ASP A 265 13.71 -8.87 1.17
CA ASP A 265 15.14 -9.05 1.34
C ASP A 265 15.70 -9.65 0.05
N ILE A 266 16.29 -8.77 -0.76
CA ILE A 266 16.90 -9.11 -2.04
C ILE A 266 18.43 -9.26 -1.95
N PHE A 267 18.97 -9.28 -0.73
CA PHE A 267 20.41 -9.33 -0.46
C PHE A 267 20.73 -10.42 0.56
N ALA A 268 21.34 -11.51 0.11
CA ALA A 268 21.88 -12.50 1.03
C ALA A 268 23.11 -11.89 1.74
N GLY A 269 23.13 -11.95 3.07
CA GLY A 269 24.13 -11.28 3.92
C GLY A 269 25.60 -11.58 3.60
N GLU A 270 25.88 -12.63 2.82
CA GLU A 270 27.21 -12.93 2.29
C GLU A 270 27.58 -12.18 0.99
N GLY A 271 26.78 -11.20 0.56
CA GLY A 271 27.07 -10.37 -0.61
C GLY A 271 26.52 -10.92 -1.93
N TYR A 272 25.47 -11.75 -1.88
CA TYR A 272 24.84 -12.31 -3.08
C TYR A 272 23.45 -11.73 -3.27
N ILE A 273 22.94 -11.71 -4.51
CA ILE A 273 21.52 -11.43 -4.71
C ILE A 273 20.67 -12.49 -3.99
N ARG A 274 19.45 -12.15 -3.61
CA ARG A 274 18.48 -13.12 -3.10
C ARG A 274 17.22 -13.08 -3.96
N ARG A 275 16.77 -14.26 -4.38
CA ARG A 275 15.67 -14.44 -5.34
C ARG A 275 14.65 -15.45 -4.85
N GLY A 276 13.51 -15.52 -5.53
CA GLY A 276 12.50 -16.53 -5.24
C GLY A 276 11.68 -16.25 -3.97
N PRO A 277 10.80 -17.20 -3.58
CA PRO A 277 9.84 -16.99 -2.49
C PRO A 277 10.48 -16.68 -1.14
N GLY A 278 11.74 -17.08 -0.94
CA GLY A 278 12.48 -16.79 0.28
C GLY A 278 12.89 -15.32 0.42
N SER A 279 12.75 -14.48 -0.62
CA SER A 279 13.06 -13.05 -0.56
C SER A 279 11.96 -12.23 0.13
N TYR A 280 10.71 -12.68 0.09
CA TYR A 280 9.60 -11.99 0.74
C TYR A 280 9.71 -12.05 2.25
N ARG A 281 9.46 -10.90 2.88
CA ARG A 281 9.56 -10.74 4.33
C ARG A 281 8.23 -10.41 4.95
N SER A 282 7.54 -9.42 4.42
CA SER A 282 6.26 -8.98 4.95
C SER A 282 5.45 -8.18 3.95
N SER A 283 4.16 -8.08 4.23
CA SER A 283 3.28 -7.06 3.68
C SER A 283 2.85 -6.13 4.80
N CYS A 284 2.87 -4.83 4.53
CA CYS A 284 2.49 -3.80 5.49
C CYS A 284 1.18 -3.13 5.08
N PHE A 285 0.31 -2.87 6.06
CA PHE A 285 -1.03 -2.34 5.84
C PHE A 285 -1.34 -1.16 6.81
N PRO A 286 -1.74 0.02 6.31
CA PRO A 286 -1.62 0.48 4.91
C PRO A 286 -0.19 0.38 4.38
N ALA A 287 0.03 0.73 3.12
CA ALA A 287 1.38 0.67 2.56
C ALA A 287 2.36 1.48 3.42
N ALA A 288 3.54 0.93 3.67
CA ALA A 288 4.64 1.68 4.28
C ALA A 288 5.20 2.69 3.26
N PHE A 289 5.76 3.78 3.79
CA PHE A 289 6.50 4.87 3.14
C PHE A 289 5.78 5.86 2.23
#